data_AF-A0A485CMQ8-F1
#
_entry.id   AF-A0A485CMQ8-F1
#
_cell.length_a   1.000
_cell.length_b   1.000
_cell.length_c   1.000
_cell.angle_alpha   90.00
_cell.angle_beta   90.00
_cell.angle_gamma   90.00
#
_symmetry.space_group_name_H-M   'P 1'
#
loop_
_entity.id
_entity.type
_entity.pdbx_description
1 polymer ?
#
loop_
_entity_poly.entity_id
_entity_poly.type
_entity_poly.pdbx_seq_one_letter_code
_entity_poly.pdbx_strand_id
1 'polypeptide(L)'
;MDFLSTQNILVHIPIGAGGYDLSWIEAIGTIAGLLCIWLASLEKIVNYLFGLINVTLFAIIFFQIQLYASLLLQLFFFAANIYGWYAWSRQTSHHEAELHIRWLPLRKALAWLAACVIAIGLMTVYIDPVFAVLTQVAVSVMQTLE
;
A
#
# COMPACT_ATOMS: atom_id res chain seq x y z
N MET A 1 17.08 20.54 -2.57
CA MET A 1 16.49 19.42 -3.36
C MET A 1 15.03 19.36 -2.95
N ASP A 2 14.24 20.32 -3.43
CA ASP A 2 12.99 20.70 -2.76
C ASP A 2 11.76 20.08 -3.45
N PHE A 3 11.97 19.30 -4.51
CA PHE A 3 10.92 18.64 -5.29
C PHE A 3 10.26 17.45 -4.59
N LEU A 4 10.97 16.80 -3.67
CA LEU A 4 10.46 15.63 -2.93
C LEU A 4 9.81 16.01 -1.60
N SER A 5 9.73 17.30 -1.28
CA SER A 5 9.12 17.79 -0.06
C SER A 5 7.61 17.96 -0.23
N THR A 6 6.85 17.52 0.76
CA THR A 6 5.41 17.82 0.91
C THR A 6 5.12 19.32 0.97
N GLN A 7 6.12 20.15 1.27
CA GLN A 7 6.01 21.61 1.29
C GLN A 7 6.11 22.27 -0.10
N ASN A 8 6.44 21.50 -1.15
CA ASN A 8 6.51 22.03 -2.51
C ASN A 8 5.15 21.88 -3.21
N ILE A 9 4.32 22.90 -2.98
CA ILE A 9 2.93 22.95 -3.41
C ILE A 9 2.88 23.16 -4.93
N LEU A 10 2.24 22.22 -5.62
CA LEU A 10 1.96 22.28 -7.05
C LEU A 10 0.71 23.14 -7.31
N VAL A 11 -0.40 22.80 -6.65
CA VAL A 11 -1.70 23.46 -6.84
C VAL A 11 -2.42 23.50 -5.50
N HIS A 12 -2.85 24.70 -5.09
CA HIS A 12 -3.80 24.87 -4.01
C HIS A 12 -5.21 24.71 -4.59
N ILE A 13 -5.89 23.60 -4.27
CA ILE A 13 -7.27 23.37 -4.71
C ILE A 13 -8.21 23.98 -3.68
N PRO A 14 -9.03 25.00 -4.01
CA PRO A 14 -9.93 25.66 -3.07
C PRO A 14 -11.19 24.81 -2.83
N ILE A 15 -11.04 23.65 -2.17
CA ILE A 15 -12.13 22.75 -1.78
C ILE A 15 -12.23 22.73 -0.25
N GLY A 16 -13.41 23.08 0.28
CA GLY A 16 -13.66 23.21 1.71
C GLY A 16 -13.16 24.53 2.33
N ALA A 17 -13.43 24.73 3.63
CA ALA A 17 -13.20 25.99 4.34
C ALA A 17 -11.70 26.38 4.56
N GLY A 18 -10.75 25.60 4.03
CA GLY A 18 -9.31 25.84 4.20
C GLY A 18 -8.43 25.50 2.99
N GLY A 19 -9.00 25.03 1.88
CA GLY A 19 -8.22 24.59 0.71
C GLY A 19 -7.34 23.36 0.96
N TYR A 20 -6.92 22.70 -0.11
CA TYR A 20 -5.98 21.58 -0.04
C TYR A 20 -4.74 21.90 -0.89
N ASP A 21 -3.59 21.92 -0.24
CA ASP A 21 -2.29 22.10 -0.88
C ASP A 21 -1.78 20.77 -1.44
N LEU A 22 -1.98 20.56 -2.74
CA LEU A 22 -1.46 19.38 -3.41
C LEU A 22 0.03 19.57 -3.70
N SER A 23 0.87 18.72 -3.11
CA SER A 23 2.31 18.73 -3.37
C SER A 23 2.68 18.07 -4.70
N TRP A 24 3.81 18.46 -5.31
CA TRP A 24 4.31 17.83 -6.54
C TRP A 24 4.52 16.32 -6.40
N ILE A 25 5.09 15.89 -5.26
CA ILE A 25 5.36 14.47 -4.99
C ILE A 25 4.06 13.67 -4.88
N GLU A 26 3.02 14.25 -4.29
CA GLU A 26 1.72 13.61 -4.15
C GLU A 26 0.98 13.53 -5.48
N ALA A 27 1.03 14.58 -6.30
CA ALA A 27 0.45 14.55 -7.64
C ALA A 27 1.09 13.47 -8.51
N ILE A 28 2.43 13.40 -8.55
CA ILE A 28 3.16 12.39 -9.32
C ILE A 28 2.90 10.99 -8.76
N GLY A 29 2.92 10.83 -7.43
CA GLY A 29 2.58 9.57 -6.77
C GLY A 29 1.17 9.09 -7.16
N THR A 30 0.18 9.97 -7.07
CA THR A 30 -1.21 9.67 -7.42
C THR A 30 -1.35 9.28 -8.89
N ILE A 31 -0.71 10.00 -9.82
CA ILE A 31 -0.73 9.65 -11.25
C ILE A 31 -0.07 8.30 -11.49
N ALA A 32 1.08 8.02 -10.86
CA ALA A 32 1.73 6.71 -10.95
C ALA A 32 0.84 5.59 -10.40
N GLY A 33 0.11 5.84 -9.30
CA GLY A 33 -0.89 4.92 -8.75
C GLY A 33 -2.07 4.67 -9.69
N LEU A 34 -2.59 5.70 -10.35
CA LEU A 34 -3.65 5.56 -11.35
C LEU A 34 -3.17 4.76 -12.58
N LEU A 35 -1.96 5.06 -13.06
CA LEU A 35 -1.34 4.32 -14.16
C LEU A 35 -1.09 2.85 -13.81
N CYS A 36 -0.68 2.57 -12.56
CA CYS A 36 -0.58 1.23 -12.00
C CYS A 36 -1.94 0.51 -12.16
N ILE A 37 -3.02 1.00 -11.56
CA ILE A 37 -4.35 0.36 -11.63
C ILE A 37 -4.81 0.16 -13.09
N TRP A 38 -4.59 1.16 -13.94
CA TRP A 38 -4.93 1.07 -15.35
C TRP A 38 -4.17 -0.05 -16.07
N LEU A 39 -2.85 -0.12 -15.87
CA LEU A 39 -2.00 -1.17 -16.45
C LEU A 39 -2.29 -2.56 -15.86
N ALA A 40 -2.69 -2.63 -14.59
CA ALA A 40 -3.16 -3.87 -13.96
C ALA A 40 -4.43 -4.37 -14.66
N SER A 41 -5.37 -3.48 -14.99
CA SER A 41 -6.56 -3.83 -15.76
C SER A 41 -6.25 -4.26 -17.20
N LEU A 42 -5.09 -3.87 -17.74
CA LEU A 42 -4.59 -4.30 -19.06
C LEU A 42 -3.65 -5.51 -18.97
N GLU A 43 -3.53 -6.13 -17.80
CA GLU A 43 -2.69 -7.31 -17.54
C GLU A 43 -1.21 -7.11 -17.93
N LYS A 44 -0.72 -5.86 -17.89
CA LYS A 44 0.67 -5.54 -18.23
C LYS A 44 1.56 -5.66 -17.00
N ILE A 45 2.66 -6.43 -17.11
CA ILE A 45 3.68 -6.57 -16.05
C ILE A 45 4.28 -5.20 -15.64
N VAL A 46 4.27 -4.22 -16.56
CA VAL A 46 4.72 -2.83 -16.30
C VAL A 46 3.95 -2.17 -15.14
N ASN A 47 2.75 -2.65 -14.83
CA ASN A 47 2.00 -2.27 -13.62
C ASN A 47 2.87 -2.26 -12.37
N TYR A 48 3.69 -3.29 -12.15
CA TYR A 48 4.51 -3.41 -10.94
C TYR A 48 5.60 -2.33 -10.85
N LEU A 49 6.11 -1.85 -11.99
CA LEU A 49 7.08 -0.75 -12.01
C LEU A 49 6.43 0.56 -11.55
N PHE A 50 5.25 0.88 -12.07
CA PHE A 50 4.48 2.04 -11.63
C PHE A 50 4.00 1.89 -10.17
N GLY A 51 3.66 0.66 -9.76
CA GLY A 51 3.37 0.31 -8.38
C GLY A 51 4.53 0.60 -7.44
N LEU A 52 5.76 0.21 -7.79
CA LEU A 52 6.96 0.51 -7.01
C LEU A 52 7.24 2.02 -6.91
N ILE A 53 7.06 2.76 -8.01
CA ILE A 53 7.20 4.22 -8.01
C ILE A 53 6.17 4.85 -7.06
N ASN A 54 4.89 4.51 -7.23
CA ASN A 54 3.80 4.98 -6.39
C ASN A 54 4.09 4.73 -4.90
N VAL A 55 4.41 3.48 -4.58
CA VAL A 55 4.68 3.03 -3.22
C VAL A 55 5.87 3.78 -2.61
N THR A 56 6.95 3.97 -3.37
CA THR A 56 8.13 4.67 -2.88
C THR A 56 7.84 6.15 -2.60
N LEU A 57 7.10 6.82 -3.49
CA LEU A 57 6.75 8.24 -3.30
C LEU A 57 5.84 8.44 -2.09
N PHE A 58 4.82 7.59 -1.91
CA PHE A 58 3.97 7.64 -0.72
C PHE A 58 4.74 7.29 0.56
N ALA A 59 5.71 6.39 0.52
CA ALA A 59 6.56 6.10 1.67
C ALA A 59 7.35 7.35 2.10
N ILE A 60 7.92 8.10 1.15
CA ILE A 60 8.63 9.36 1.43
C ILE A 60 7.67 10.39 2.06
N ILE A 61 6.45 10.52 1.55
CA ILE A 61 5.43 11.42 2.11
C ILE A 61 5.11 11.02 3.56
N PHE A 62 4.78 9.74 3.81
CA PHE A 62 4.43 9.25 5.14
C PHE A 62 5.57 9.37 6.15
N PHE A 63 6.82 9.24 5.70
CA PHE A 63 7.98 9.50 6.54
C PHE A 63 8.09 10.98 6.93
N GLN A 64 7.84 11.91 6.01
CA GLN A 64 7.87 13.35 6.30
C GLN A 64 6.78 13.78 7.28
N ILE A 65 5.55 13.27 7.12
CA ILE A 65 4.42 13.60 8.01
C ILE A 65 4.37 12.70 9.27
N GLN A 66 5.41 11.88 9.50
CA GLN A 66 5.58 11.02 10.69
C GLN A 66 4.45 10.00 10.88
N LEU A 67 3.75 9.61 9.80
CA LEU A 67 2.72 8.57 9.81
C LEU A 67 3.35 7.19 9.63
N TYR A 68 4.00 6.70 10.69
CA TYR A 68 4.74 5.44 10.67
C TYR A 68 3.90 4.20 10.33
N ALA A 69 2.63 4.18 10.75
CA ALA A 69 1.73 3.07 10.43
C ALA A 69 1.52 2.95 8.91
N SER A 70 1.24 4.07 8.24
CA SER A 70 1.08 4.13 6.79
C SER A 70 2.39 3.87 6.05
N LEU A 71 3.52 4.34 6.59
CA LEU A 71 4.85 4.04 6.05
C LEU A 71 5.13 2.54 6.04
N LEU A 72 4.85 1.85 7.14
CA LEU A 72 5.07 0.40 7.25
C LEU A 72 4.17 -0.38 6.29
N LEU A 73 2.90 0.04 6.16
CA LEU A 73 2.00 -0.51 5.16
C LEU A 73 2.54 -0.33 3.73
N GLN A 74 3.15 0.83 3.47
CA GLN A 74 3.76 1.10 2.18
C GLN A 74 4.95 0.17 1.91
N LEU A 75 5.82 -0.09 2.90
CA LEU A 75 6.90 -1.07 2.79
C LEU A 75 6.39 -2.49 2.53
N PHE A 76 5.28 -2.89 3.15
CA PHE A 76 4.62 -4.16 2.84
C PHE A 76 4.19 -4.22 1.36
N PHE A 77 3.54 -3.17 0.85
CA PHE A 77 3.17 -3.11 -0.56
C PHE A 77 4.38 -3.05 -1.50
N PHE A 78 5.50 -2.51 -1.06
CA PHE A 78 6.76 -2.54 -1.83
C PHE A 78 7.22 -3.97 -2.05
N ALA A 79 7.33 -4.75 -0.96
CA ALA A 79 7.68 -6.17 -1.02
C ALA A 79 6.66 -6.97 -1.85
N ALA A 80 5.37 -6.71 -1.68
CA ALA A 80 4.31 -7.36 -2.45
C ALA A 80 4.41 -7.05 -3.96
N ASN A 81 4.77 -5.83 -4.35
CA ASN A 81 4.98 -5.48 -5.76
C ASN A 81 6.21 -6.19 -6.35
N ILE A 82 7.31 -6.32 -5.59
CA ILE A 82 8.48 -7.11 -6.02
C ILE A 82 8.10 -8.57 -6.22
N TYR A 83 7.39 -9.14 -5.24
CA TYR A 83 6.92 -10.53 -5.33
C TYR A 83 5.96 -10.73 -6.50
N GLY A 84 5.01 -9.81 -6.69
CA GLY A 84 4.06 -9.83 -7.79
C GLY A 84 4.77 -9.76 -9.15
N TRP A 85 5.76 -8.87 -9.29
CA TRP A 85 6.60 -8.81 -10.49
C TRP A 85 7.33 -10.13 -10.70
N TYR A 86 8.01 -10.66 -9.68
CA TYR A 86 8.72 -11.94 -9.79
C TYR A 86 7.80 -13.10 -10.20
N ALA A 87 6.62 -13.21 -9.58
CA ALA A 87 5.64 -14.26 -9.86
C ALA A 87 5.05 -14.14 -11.28
N TRP A 88 4.74 -12.92 -11.74
CA TRP A 88 4.18 -12.66 -13.07
C TRP A 88 5.23 -12.62 -14.19
N SER A 89 6.52 -12.41 -13.86
CA SER A 89 7.61 -12.46 -14.83
C SER A 89 8.01 -13.89 -15.20
N ARG A 90 7.59 -14.90 -14.42
CA ARG A 90 7.81 -16.30 -14.76
C ARG A 90 6.85 -16.71 -15.88
N GLN A 91 7.42 -16.99 -17.05
CA GLN A 91 6.74 -17.62 -18.17
C GLN A 91 7.09 -19.10 -18.17
N THR A 92 6.11 -19.98 -18.42
CA THR A 92 6.37 -21.40 -18.63
C THR A 92 7.17 -21.60 -19.93
N SER A 93 7.79 -22.77 -20.14
CA SER A 93 8.58 -23.11 -21.34
C SER A 93 7.82 -22.96 -22.67
N HIS A 94 6.50 -22.73 -22.62
CA HIS A 94 5.61 -22.48 -23.76
C HIS A 94 5.19 -21.01 -23.94
N HIS A 95 5.83 -20.02 -23.29
CA HIS A 95 5.46 -18.59 -23.36
C HIS A 95 4.04 -18.26 -22.86
N GLU A 96 3.39 -19.16 -22.12
CA GLU A 96 2.12 -18.89 -21.46
C GLU A 96 2.34 -18.33 -20.04
N ALA A 97 1.47 -17.40 -19.63
CA ALA A 97 1.47 -16.88 -18.26
C ALA A 97 1.08 -17.99 -17.28
N GLU A 98 1.97 -18.35 -16.34
CA GLU A 98 1.78 -19.46 -15.41
C GLU A 98 0.60 -19.23 -14.43
N LEU A 99 0.14 -17.98 -14.29
CA LEU A 99 -0.94 -17.56 -13.42
C LEU A 99 -2.25 -17.39 -14.19
N HIS A 100 -3.06 -18.45 -14.22
CA HIS A 100 -4.41 -18.39 -14.76
C HIS A 100 -5.35 -17.64 -13.79
N ILE A 101 -5.95 -16.54 -14.26
CA ILE A 101 -6.98 -15.80 -13.53
C ILE A 101 -8.18 -16.74 -13.33
N ARG A 102 -8.43 -17.13 -12.08
CA ARG A 102 -9.54 -18.02 -11.71
C ARG A 102 -10.56 -17.27 -10.89
N TRP A 103 -11.84 -17.49 -11.21
CA TRP A 103 -12.93 -17.02 -10.39
C TRP A 103 -12.94 -17.74 -9.05
N LEU A 104 -13.03 -16.99 -7.96
CA LEU A 104 -13.17 -17.55 -6.64
C LEU A 104 -14.59 -18.13 -6.50
N PRO A 105 -14.76 -19.44 -6.22
CA PRO A 105 -16.10 -20.02 -6.10
C PRO A 105 -16.84 -19.38 -4.93
N LEU A 106 -18.15 -19.14 -5.10
CA LEU A 106 -19.01 -18.41 -4.15
C LEU A 106 -18.90 -18.91 -2.70
N ARG A 107 -18.73 -20.23 -2.52
CA ARG A 107 -18.54 -20.85 -1.19
C ARG A 107 -17.26 -20.37 -0.49
N LYS A 108 -16.16 -20.24 -1.24
CA LYS A 108 -14.89 -19.71 -0.71
C LYS A 108 -14.97 -18.19 -0.50
N ALA A 109 -15.67 -17.47 -1.37
CA ALA A 109 -15.90 -16.03 -1.19
C ALA A 109 -16.71 -15.74 0.08
N LEU A 110 -17.78 -16.48 0.34
CA LEU A 110 -18.58 -16.37 1.56
C LEU A 110 -17.78 -16.75 2.82
N ALA A 111 -16.94 -17.79 2.73
CA ALA A 111 -16.05 -18.17 3.83
C ALA A 111 -15.04 -17.05 4.17
N TRP A 112 -14.43 -16.44 3.15
CA TRP A 112 -13.53 -15.29 3.34
C TRP A 112 -14.26 -14.07 3.88
N LEU A 113 -15.46 -13.77 3.38
CA LEU A 113 -16.28 -12.68 3.87
C LEU A 113 -16.63 -12.87 5.35
N ALA A 114 -17.06 -14.08 5.74
CA ALA A 114 -17.32 -14.41 7.14
C ALA A 114 -16.06 -14.25 8.00
N ALA A 115 -14.90 -14.73 7.53
CA ALA A 115 -13.63 -14.56 8.24
C ALA A 115 -13.26 -13.08 8.43
N CYS A 116 -13.42 -12.25 7.39
CA CYS A 116 -13.18 -10.81 7.48
C CYS A 116 -14.12 -10.14 8.49
N VAL A 117 -15.43 -10.43 8.44
CA VAL A 117 -16.41 -9.86 9.37
C VAL A 117 -16.10 -10.28 10.82
N ILE A 118 -15.77 -11.55 11.05
CA ILE A 118 -15.37 -12.04 12.37
C ILE A 118 -14.09 -11.34 12.85
N ALA A 119 -13.09 -11.22 11.98
CA ALA A 119 -11.83 -10.53 12.31
C ALA A 119 -12.06 -9.06 12.66
N ILE A 120 -12.90 -8.34 11.91
CA ILE A 120 -13.26 -6.94 12.19
C ILE A 120 -14.01 -6.84 13.51
N GLY A 121 -14.98 -7.73 13.76
CA GLY A 121 -15.73 -7.76 15.01
C GLY A 121 -14.83 -8.03 16.21
N LEU A 122 -13.92 -9.00 16.10
CA LEU A 122 -12.92 -9.29 17.13
C LEU A 122 -11.99 -8.10 17.35
N MET A 123 -11.45 -7.49 16.29
CA MET A 123 -10.61 -6.30 16.41
C MET A 123 -11.33 -5.13 17.09
N THR A 124 -12.63 -4.97 16.84
CA THR A 124 -13.44 -3.91 17.45
C THR A 124 -13.62 -4.13 18.95
N VAL A 125 -13.80 -5.38 19.39
CA VAL A 125 -13.97 -5.73 20.80
C VAL A 125 -12.63 -5.77 21.55
N TYR A 126 -11.57 -6.23 20.89
CA TYR A 126 -10.25 -6.45 21.49
C TYR A 126 -9.22 -5.38 21.11
N ILE A 127 -9.68 -4.18 20.78
CA ILE A 127 -8.77 -3.11 20.34
C ILE A 127 -7.78 -2.74 21.46
N ASP A 128 -8.26 -2.54 22.69
CA ASP A 128 -7.44 -2.14 23.83
C ASP A 128 -6.31 -3.14 24.15
N PRO A 129 -6.57 -4.46 24.29
CA PRO A 129 -5.49 -5.41 24.55
C PRO A 129 -4.53 -5.56 23.37
N VAL A 130 -5.00 -5.44 22.13
CA VAL A 130 -4.12 -5.48 20.95
C VAL A 130 -3.16 -4.29 20.97
N PHE A 131 -3.67 -3.08 21.22
CA PHE A 131 -2.82 -1.90 21.36
C PHE A 131 -1.85 -2.03 22.53
N ALA A 132 -2.29 -2.56 23.68
CA ALA A 132 -1.42 -2.79 24.83
C ALA A 132 -0.25 -3.74 24.50
N VAL A 133 -0.52 -4.84 23.80
CA VAL A 133 0.52 -5.79 23.36
C VAL A 133 1.48 -5.11 22.37
N LEU A 134 0.98 -4.36 21.39
CA LEU A 134 1.82 -3.63 20.44
C LEU A 134 2.74 -2.63 21.15
N THR A 135 2.22 -1.90 22.13
CA THR A 135 3.02 -0.96 22.94
C THR A 135 4.09 -1.68 23.75
N GLN A 136 3.75 -2.81 24.39
CA GLN A 136 4.73 -3.61 25.15
C GLN A 136 5.85 -4.14 24.26
N VAL A 137 5.52 -4.67 23.08
CA VAL A 137 6.50 -5.13 22.10
C VAL A 137 7.40 -3.97 21.67
N ALA A 138 6.83 -2.81 21.34
CA ALA A 138 7.60 -1.63 20.95
C ALA A 138 8.57 -1.18 22.06
N VAL A 139 8.12 -1.14 23.31
CA VAL A 139 8.95 -0.81 24.47
C VAL A 139 10.07 -1.84 24.66
N SER A 140 9.76 -3.13 24.54
CA SER A 140 10.77 -4.19 24.69
C SER A 140 11.85 -4.11 23.60
N VAL A 141 11.48 -3.79 22.37
CA VAL A 141 12.43 -3.63 21.26
C VAL A 141 13.34 -2.43 21.50
N MET A 142 12.80 -1.30 21.96
CA MET A 142 13.62 -0.12 22.29
C MET A 142 14.63 -0.44 23.39
N GLN A 143 14.21 -1.13 24.45
CA GLN A 143 15.10 -1.52 25.55
C GLN A 143 16.18 -2.53 25.13
N THR A 144 15.96 -3.34 24.10
CA THR A 144 16.98 -4.27 23.58
C THR A 144 17.99 -3.61 22.64
N LEU A 145 17.71 -2.41 22.15
CA LEU A 145 18.55 -1.66 21.21
C LEU A 145 19.41 -0.59 21.91
N GLU A 146 19.16 -0.31 23.19
CA GLU A 146 20.00 0.50 24.10
C GLU A 146 21.03 -0.37 24.82
#